data_AF-A0A293MQP7-F1
#
_entry.id   AF-A0A293MQP7-F1
#
_cell.length_a   1.000
_cell.length_b   1.000
_cell.length_c   1.000
_cell.angle_alpha   90.00
_cell.angle_beta   90.00
_cell.angle_gamma   90.00
#
_symmetry.space_group_name_H-M   'P 1'
#
loop_
_entity.id
_entity.type
_entity.pdbx_description
1 polymer ?
#
loop_
_entity_poly.entity_id
_entity_poly.type
_entity_poly.pdbx_seq_one_letter_code
_entity_poly.pdbx_strand_id
1 'polypeptide(L)'
;MSSRANCNMEEETSPQWEDIRAEMHNAIDKRSHAIVETCCQAVPQLMYWLHPSTKQSAVHRAIQKNAFHIYGLLLSRKCDFKVEEEKRCFNDLSPLQRSELKRQQFFVTCYEGSYLNFLKRSCCYIASLENKIRFRERRCSMYDRMSGQVQPRHNG
;
A
#
# COMPACT_ATOMS: atom_id res chain seq x y z
N MET A 1 31.88 13.47 -6.85
CA MET A 1 30.86 12.66 -6.15
C MET A 1 29.50 13.17 -6.61
N SER A 2 28.88 12.50 -7.59
CA SER A 2 27.54 12.88 -8.07
C SER A 2 26.52 12.48 -7.03
N SER A 3 25.86 13.47 -6.41
CA SER A 3 24.84 13.22 -5.39
C SER A 3 23.64 12.53 -6.03
N ARG A 4 23.06 11.55 -5.34
CA ARG A 4 21.85 10.79 -5.74
C ARG A 4 20.66 11.68 -6.14
N ALA A 5 20.66 12.94 -5.67
CA ALA A 5 19.69 13.97 -6.01
C ALA A 5 19.88 14.55 -7.42
N ASN A 6 21.11 14.64 -7.94
CA ASN A 6 21.39 15.19 -9.27
C ASN A 6 20.95 14.24 -10.40
N CYS A 7 21.16 12.94 -10.24
CA CYS A 7 20.73 11.94 -11.22
C CYS A 7 19.19 11.87 -11.34
N ASN A 8 18.47 12.09 -10.23
CA ASN A 8 17.01 12.06 -10.24
C ASN A 8 16.42 13.23 -11.04
N MET A 9 17.03 14.43 -10.97
CA MET A 9 16.52 15.61 -11.67
C MET A 9 16.63 15.53 -13.19
N GLU A 10 17.67 14.87 -13.73
CA GLU A 10 17.82 14.64 -15.16
C GLU A 10 16.72 13.70 -15.68
N GLU A 11 16.42 12.62 -14.96
CA GLU A 11 15.33 11.70 -15.30
C GLU A 11 13.95 12.37 -15.18
N GLU A 12 13.74 13.17 -14.13
CA GLU A 12 12.52 13.93 -13.84
C GLU A 12 12.22 15.07 -14.82
N THR A 13 13.18 15.43 -15.67
CA THR A 13 13.00 16.41 -16.74
C THR A 13 13.16 15.82 -18.13
N SER A 14 13.53 14.53 -18.23
CA SER A 14 13.67 13.82 -19.49
C SER A 14 12.38 13.88 -20.34
N PRO A 15 12.49 14.14 -21.66
CA PRO A 15 11.36 14.08 -22.60
C PRO A 15 10.75 12.68 -22.71
N GLN A 16 11.53 11.63 -22.44
CA GLN A 16 11.06 10.24 -22.50
C GLN A 16 9.83 9.98 -21.62
N TRP A 17 9.78 10.66 -20.48
CA TRP A 17 8.71 10.49 -19.49
C TRP A 17 7.68 11.61 -19.54
N GLU A 18 7.75 12.51 -20.52
CA GLU A 18 6.88 13.67 -20.56
C GLU A 18 5.40 13.30 -20.62
N ASP A 19 5.04 12.37 -21.50
CA ASP A 19 3.65 11.91 -21.68
C ASP A 19 3.11 11.23 -20.42
N ILE A 20 3.90 10.34 -19.81
CA ILE A 20 3.45 9.63 -18.59
C ILE A 20 3.39 10.56 -17.38
N ARG A 21 4.29 11.57 -17.29
CA ARG A 21 4.18 12.62 -16.26
C ARG A 21 2.93 13.48 -16.51
N ALA A 22 2.60 13.81 -17.76
CA ALA A 22 1.36 14.53 -18.07
C ALA A 22 0.12 13.70 -17.69
N GLU A 23 0.11 12.41 -17.99
CA GLU A 23 -0.96 11.50 -17.63
C GLU A 23 -1.13 11.38 -16.10
N MET A 24 -0.03 11.22 -15.37
CA MET A 24 -0.01 11.23 -13.90
C MET A 24 -0.69 12.47 -13.32
N HIS A 25 -0.33 13.67 -13.80
CA HIS A 25 -0.93 14.92 -13.31
C HIS A 25 -2.40 15.08 -13.72
N ASN A 26 -2.77 14.65 -14.92
CA ASN A 26 -4.18 14.59 -15.33
C ASN A 26 -4.99 13.62 -14.47
N ALA A 27 -4.41 12.48 -14.09
CA ALA A 27 -5.04 11.50 -13.21
C ALA A 27 -5.21 12.05 -11.79
N ILE A 28 -4.24 12.81 -11.27
CA ILE A 28 -4.37 13.52 -10.00
C ILE A 28 -5.52 14.52 -10.04
N ASP A 29 -5.60 15.33 -11.11
CA ASP A 29 -6.66 16.31 -11.30
C ASP A 29 -8.05 15.64 -11.37
N LYS A 30 -8.14 14.46 -12.00
CA LYS A 30 -9.35 13.62 -12.08
C LYS A 30 -9.57 12.72 -10.85
N ARG A 31 -8.63 12.71 -9.90
CA ARG A 31 -8.62 11.83 -8.70
C ARG A 31 -8.72 10.33 -9.04
N SER A 32 -8.09 9.91 -10.13
CA SER A 32 -8.09 8.52 -10.58
C SER A 32 -6.94 7.73 -9.94
N HIS A 33 -7.26 6.93 -8.92
CA HIS A 33 -6.28 6.09 -8.22
C HIS A 33 -5.61 5.06 -9.13
N ALA A 34 -6.40 4.36 -9.96
CA ALA A 34 -5.89 3.28 -10.80
C ALA A 34 -4.83 3.75 -11.81
N ILE A 35 -5.03 4.93 -12.40
CA ILE A 35 -4.10 5.49 -13.39
C ILE A 35 -2.82 5.95 -12.68
N VAL A 36 -2.93 6.68 -11.55
CA VAL A 36 -1.77 7.09 -10.76
C VAL A 36 -0.92 5.88 -10.35
N GLU A 37 -1.56 4.81 -9.89
CA GLU A 37 -0.86 3.59 -9.53
C GLU A 37 -0.14 2.95 -10.72
N THR A 38 -0.81 2.89 -11.88
CA THR A 38 -0.20 2.39 -13.12
C THR A 38 1.02 3.21 -13.52
N CYS A 39 0.94 4.55 -13.44
CA CYS A 39 2.07 5.44 -13.70
C CYS A 39 3.23 5.16 -12.74
N CYS A 40 2.97 5.08 -11.43
CA CYS A 40 3.99 4.76 -10.43
C CYS A 40 4.67 3.41 -10.67
N GLN A 41 3.94 2.41 -11.15
CA GLN A 41 4.49 1.09 -11.47
C GLN A 41 5.32 1.09 -12.75
N ALA A 42 4.93 1.89 -13.74
CA ALA A 42 5.62 1.99 -15.02
C ALA A 42 7.00 2.67 -14.89
N VAL A 43 7.13 3.69 -14.03
CA VAL A 43 8.38 4.45 -13.86
C VAL A 43 8.70 4.65 -12.37
N PRO A 44 9.09 3.59 -11.64
CA PRO A 44 9.26 3.62 -10.18
C PRO A 44 10.46 4.45 -9.70
N GLN A 45 11.37 4.83 -10.61
CA GLN A 45 12.54 5.64 -10.28
C GLN A 45 12.22 7.13 -10.14
N LEU A 46 11.12 7.61 -10.73
CA LEU A 46 10.68 9.00 -10.57
C LEU A 46 10.11 9.20 -9.16
N MET A 47 10.68 10.15 -8.43
CA MET A 47 10.37 10.43 -7.04
C MET A 47 9.48 11.66 -6.88
N TYR A 48 9.69 12.68 -7.69
CA TYR A 48 8.96 13.95 -7.64
C TYR A 48 7.79 13.98 -8.61
N TRP A 49 7.90 13.24 -9.73
CA TRP A 49 6.93 13.24 -10.82
C TRP A 49 6.61 14.67 -11.28
N LEU A 50 7.61 15.36 -11.82
CA LEU A 50 7.46 16.78 -12.16
C LEU A 50 6.46 17.03 -13.29
N HIS A 51 5.55 17.97 -13.07
CA HIS A 51 4.61 18.40 -14.09
C HIS A 51 5.38 18.98 -15.30
N PRO A 52 5.10 18.54 -16.55
CA PRO A 52 5.84 18.99 -17.74
C PRO A 52 5.92 20.52 -17.89
N SER A 53 4.80 21.22 -17.69
CA SER A 53 4.75 22.69 -17.78
C SER A 53 5.14 23.42 -16.48
N THR A 54 4.48 23.13 -15.35
CA THR A 54 4.66 23.92 -14.11
C THR A 54 5.86 23.49 -13.27
N LYS A 55 6.44 22.33 -13.56
CA LYS A 55 7.55 21.71 -12.81
C LYS A 55 7.25 21.47 -11.32
N GLN A 56 5.97 21.48 -10.95
CA GLN A 56 5.52 21.13 -9.59
C GLN A 56 5.55 19.62 -9.38
N SER A 57 5.83 19.18 -8.15
CA SER A 57 5.75 17.77 -7.79
C SER A 57 4.31 17.25 -7.81
N ALA A 58 4.14 15.94 -8.08
CA ALA A 58 2.84 15.27 -8.00
C ALA A 58 2.23 15.35 -6.59
N VAL A 59 3.07 15.25 -5.55
CA VAL A 59 2.65 15.37 -4.15
C VAL A 59 2.04 16.74 -3.87
N HIS A 60 2.69 17.81 -4.33
CA HIS A 60 2.17 19.16 -4.21
C HIS A 60 0.83 19.33 -4.94
N ARG A 61 0.72 18.83 -6.18
CA ARG A 61 -0.51 18.91 -6.98
C ARG A 61 -1.67 18.16 -6.31
N ALA A 62 -1.42 16.98 -5.74
CA ALA A 62 -2.44 16.20 -5.05
C ALA A 62 -3.05 16.96 -3.86
N ILE A 63 -2.23 17.69 -3.10
CA ILE A 63 -2.71 18.52 -1.99
C ILE A 63 -3.54 19.69 -2.50
N GLN A 64 -3.05 20.42 -3.51
CA GLN A 64 -3.79 21.54 -4.11
C GLN A 64 -5.17 21.13 -4.65
N LYS A 65 -5.29 19.90 -5.17
CA LYS A 65 -6.55 19.37 -5.69
C LYS A 65 -7.40 18.64 -4.65
N ASN A 66 -7.01 18.64 -3.38
CA ASN A 66 -7.66 17.90 -2.29
C ASN A 66 -7.80 16.39 -2.58
N ALA A 67 -6.86 15.82 -3.33
CA ALA A 67 -6.80 14.41 -3.69
C ALA A 67 -6.03 13.62 -2.62
N PHE A 68 -6.51 13.64 -1.37
CA PHE A 68 -5.72 13.15 -0.22
C PHE A 68 -5.46 11.63 -0.23
N HIS A 69 -6.35 10.84 -0.82
CA HIS A 69 -6.12 9.41 -1.04
C HIS A 69 -4.98 9.17 -2.05
N ILE A 70 -4.90 9.99 -3.10
CA ILE A 70 -3.79 9.98 -4.06
C ILE A 70 -2.49 10.42 -3.38
N TYR A 71 -2.55 11.43 -2.52
CA TYR A 71 -1.40 11.82 -1.70
C TYR A 71 -0.88 10.63 -0.86
N GLY A 72 -1.78 9.87 -0.22
CA GLY A 72 -1.41 8.63 0.48
C GLY A 72 -0.72 7.62 -0.44
N LEU A 73 -1.29 7.35 -1.62
CA LEU A 73 -0.68 6.47 -2.62
C LEU A 73 0.73 6.93 -3.02
N LEU A 74 0.92 8.22 -3.31
CA LEU A 74 2.22 8.77 -3.67
C LEU A 74 3.25 8.58 -2.53
N LEU A 75 2.83 8.77 -1.27
CA LEU A 75 3.69 8.49 -0.12
C LEU A 75 4.07 7.00 -0.01
N SER A 76 3.16 6.07 -0.30
CA SER A 76 3.45 4.63 -0.24
C SER A 76 4.51 4.23 -1.28
N ARG A 77 4.54 4.95 -2.41
CA ARG A 77 5.52 4.81 -3.48
C ARG A 77 6.80 5.63 -3.25
N LYS A 78 6.96 6.22 -2.06
CA LYS A 78 8.11 7.06 -1.67
C LYS A 78 8.29 8.31 -2.53
N CYS A 79 7.22 8.81 -3.13
CA CYS A 79 7.26 10.09 -3.82
C CYS A 79 7.34 11.24 -2.80
N ASP A 80 7.98 12.34 -3.20
CA ASP A 80 8.22 13.48 -2.31
C ASP A 80 8.03 14.82 -3.05
N PHE A 81 8.08 15.91 -2.28
CA PHE A 81 8.16 17.27 -2.79
C PHE A 81 9.50 17.51 -3.48
N LYS A 82 9.47 18.34 -4.52
CA LYS A 82 10.69 18.75 -5.22
C LYS A 82 11.56 19.66 -4.34
N VAL A 83 10.90 20.59 -3.64
CA VAL A 83 11.54 21.59 -2.78
C VAL A 83 10.72 21.82 -1.52
N GLU A 84 11.36 22.28 -0.44
CA GLU A 84 10.70 22.52 0.85
C GLU A 84 9.62 23.60 0.76
N GLU A 85 9.75 24.57 -0.14
CA GLU A 85 8.76 25.64 -0.35
C GLU A 85 7.41 25.08 -0.82
N GLU A 86 7.38 23.95 -1.53
CA GLU A 86 6.13 23.32 -1.96
C GLU A 86 5.32 22.82 -0.76
N LYS A 87 5.95 22.54 0.39
CA LYS A 87 5.27 22.13 1.62
C LYS A 87 4.46 23.25 2.26
N ARG A 88 4.64 24.51 1.82
CA ARG A 88 3.79 25.62 2.26
C ARG A 88 2.31 25.39 1.95
N CYS A 89 1.97 24.54 0.97
CA CYS A 89 0.59 24.16 0.69
C CYS A 89 -0.16 23.54 1.88
N PHE A 90 0.55 23.00 2.89
CA PHE A 90 -0.08 22.53 4.13
C PHE A 90 -0.70 23.67 4.95
N ASN A 91 -0.19 24.89 4.82
CA ASN A 91 -0.68 26.05 5.56
C ASN A 91 -2.10 26.42 5.10
N ASP A 92 -2.38 26.26 3.81
CA ASP A 92 -3.64 26.63 3.17
C ASP A 92 -4.78 25.62 3.44
N LEU A 93 -4.46 24.48 4.07
CA LEU A 93 -5.45 23.46 4.40
C LEU A 93 -6.28 23.85 5.63
N SER A 94 -7.60 23.73 5.49
CA SER A 94 -8.55 23.79 6.63
C SER A 94 -8.28 22.68 7.64
N PRO A 95 -8.76 22.82 8.90
CA PRO A 95 -8.63 21.78 9.92
C PRO A 95 -9.18 20.41 9.49
N LEU A 96 -10.27 20.39 8.72
CA LEU A 96 -10.86 19.15 8.19
C LEU A 96 -9.93 18.49 7.17
N GLN A 97 -9.42 19.26 6.21
CA GLN A 97 -8.48 18.77 5.19
C GLN A 97 -7.18 18.26 5.83
N ARG A 98 -6.64 18.98 6.82
CA ARG A 98 -5.45 18.52 7.57
C ARG A 98 -5.70 17.20 8.29
N SER A 99 -6.89 17.03 8.87
CA SER A 99 -7.26 15.79 9.57
C SER A 99 -7.37 14.61 8.61
N GLU A 100 -7.95 14.83 7.43
CA GLU A 100 -8.02 13.82 6.36
C GLU A 100 -6.62 13.44 5.85
N LEU A 101 -5.80 14.43 5.52
CA LEU A 101 -4.43 14.22 5.05
C LEU A 101 -3.60 13.43 6.06
N LYS A 102 -3.69 13.76 7.36
CA LYS A 102 -3.04 13.00 8.44
C LYS A 102 -3.53 11.55 8.51
N ARG A 103 -4.83 11.31 8.31
CA ARG A 103 -5.40 9.96 8.30
C ARG A 103 -4.83 9.13 7.15
N GLN A 104 -4.76 9.70 5.96
CA GLN A 104 -4.21 9.02 4.77
C GLN A 104 -2.72 8.72 4.96
N GLN A 105 -1.95 9.69 5.47
CA GLN A 105 -0.54 9.49 5.80
C GLN A 105 -0.36 8.36 6.82
N PHE A 106 -1.12 8.39 7.93
CA PHE A 106 -1.05 7.36 8.97
C PHE A 106 -1.42 5.97 8.45
N PHE A 107 -2.46 5.88 7.61
CA PHE A 107 -2.87 4.60 7.02
C PHE A 107 -1.73 3.97 6.21
N VAL A 108 -1.06 4.77 5.39
CA VAL A 108 0.00 4.30 4.51
C VAL A 108 1.30 4.02 5.28
N THR A 109 1.69 4.87 6.23
CA THR A 109 2.97 4.71 6.94
C THR A 109 2.92 3.72 8.10
N CYS A 110 1.75 3.53 8.73
CA CYS A 110 1.61 2.69 9.92
C CYS A 110 0.74 1.45 9.72
N TYR A 111 -0.17 1.43 8.75
CA TYR A 111 -1.19 0.38 8.62
C TYR A 111 -0.83 -0.70 7.59
N GLU A 112 -0.14 -0.39 6.50
CA GLU A 112 0.21 -1.41 5.49
C GLU A 112 1.05 -2.56 6.09
N GLY A 113 2.04 -2.23 6.94
CA GLY A 113 2.84 -3.22 7.66
C GLY A 113 2.08 -3.90 8.81
N SER A 114 1.28 -3.17 9.59
CA SER A 114 0.59 -3.74 10.76
C SER A 114 -0.62 -4.58 10.38
N TYR A 115 -1.39 -4.19 9.36
CA TYR A 115 -2.52 -4.95 8.83
C TYR A 115 -2.06 -6.21 8.10
N LEU A 116 -1.03 -6.14 7.24
CA LEU A 116 -0.46 -7.35 6.64
C LEU A 116 0.10 -8.30 7.71
N ASN A 117 0.74 -7.79 8.76
CA ASN A 117 1.20 -8.62 9.88
C ASN A 117 0.03 -9.20 10.70
N PHE A 118 -1.04 -8.43 10.91
CA PHE A 118 -2.26 -8.90 11.56
C PHE A 118 -2.93 -10.01 10.73
N LEU A 119 -3.09 -9.82 9.42
CA LEU A 119 -3.61 -10.82 8.50
C LEU A 119 -2.73 -12.07 8.47
N LYS A 120 -1.40 -11.91 8.37
CA LYS A 120 -0.45 -13.03 8.42
C LYS A 120 -0.56 -13.82 9.72
N ARG A 121 -0.60 -13.13 10.88
CA ARG A 121 -0.79 -13.78 12.20
C ARG A 121 -2.12 -14.53 12.28
N SER A 122 -3.18 -13.94 11.75
CA SER A 122 -4.51 -14.54 11.72
C SER A 122 -4.55 -15.79 10.83
N CYS A 123 -3.94 -15.74 9.64
CA CYS A 123 -3.78 -16.91 8.77
C CYS A 123 -2.95 -18.03 9.42
N CYS A 124 -1.83 -17.69 10.08
CA CYS A 124 -1.02 -18.67 10.81
C CYS A 124 -1.78 -19.33 11.98
N TYR A 125 -2.62 -18.56 12.68
CA TYR A 125 -3.46 -19.08 13.75
C TYR A 125 -4.55 -20.03 13.23
N ILE A 126 -5.21 -19.69 12.12
CA ILE A 126 -6.20 -20.54 11.46
C ILE A 126 -5.56 -21.86 11.00
N ALA A 127 -4.40 -21.81 10.34
CA ALA A 127 -3.66 -23.00 9.92
C ALA A 127 -3.23 -23.90 11.11
N SER A 128 -2.91 -23.30 12.25
CA SER A 128 -2.61 -24.03 13.49
C SER A 128 -3.85 -24.75 14.06
N LEU A 129 -5.01 -24.09 14.04
CA LEU A 129 -6.27 -24.68 14.47
C LEU A 129 -6.71 -25.83 13.56
N GLU A 130 -6.61 -25.67 12.24
CA GLU A 130 -6.91 -26.74 11.28
C GLU A 130 -6.03 -27.96 11.48
N ASN A 131 -4.73 -27.77 11.76
CA ASN A 131 -3.84 -28.88 12.09
C ASN A 131 -4.26 -29.59 13.40
N LYS A 132 -4.64 -28.83 14.44
CA LYS A 132 -5.13 -29.41 15.70
C LYS A 132 -6.43 -30.20 15.52
N ILE A 133 -7.34 -29.70 14.69
CA ILE A 133 -8.59 -30.40 14.34
C ILE A 133 -8.27 -31.69 13.58
N ARG A 134 -7.43 -31.63 12.54
CA ARG A 134 -6.98 -32.83 11.80
C ARG A 134 -6.30 -33.88 12.69
N PHE A 135 -5.48 -33.44 13.64
CA PHE A 135 -4.85 -34.34 14.61
C PHE A 135 -5.88 -35.00 15.54
N ARG A 136 -6.89 -34.25 15.99
CA ARG A 136 -7.99 -34.80 16.79
C ARG A 136 -8.82 -35.81 16.00
N GLU A 137 -9.17 -35.50 14.75
CA GLU A 137 -9.94 -36.41 13.87
C GLU A 137 -9.18 -37.71 13.60
N ARG A 138 -7.87 -37.65 13.32
CA ARG A 138 -7.02 -38.85 13.19
C ARG A 138 -7.00 -39.68 14.46
N ARG A 139 -6.95 -39.01 15.63
CA ARG A 139 -7.01 -39.69 16.93
C ARG A 139 -8.36 -40.37 17.15
N CYS A 140 -9.48 -39.68 16.92
CA CYS A 140 -10.82 -40.27 17.05
C CYS A 140 -11.00 -41.47 16.10
N SER A 141 -10.59 -41.34 14.83
CA SER A 141 -10.61 -42.45 13.87
C SER A 141 -9.75 -43.65 14.30
N MET A 142 -8.62 -43.41 14.97
CA MET A 142 -7.80 -44.48 15.55
C MET A 142 -8.50 -45.15 16.74
N TYR A 143 -9.14 -44.39 17.63
CA TYR A 143 -9.92 -44.94 18.74
C TYR A 143 -11.15 -45.74 18.25
N ASP A 144 -11.84 -45.28 17.21
CA ASP A 144 -12.98 -45.98 16.61
C ASP A 144 -12.57 -47.32 15.95
N ARG A 145 -11.37 -47.38 15.35
CA ARG A 145 -10.81 -48.65 14.85
C ARG A 145 -10.44 -49.62 15.97
N MET A 146 -10.05 -49.13 17.14
CA MET A 146 -9.73 -49.98 18.29
C MET A 146 -10.99 -50.46 19.04
N SER A 147 -12.06 -49.65 19.08
CA SER A 147 -13.31 -49.99 19.76
C SER A 147 -14.23 -50.91 18.96
N GLY A 148 -14.08 -50.98 17.63
CA GLY A 148 -14.82 -51.92 16.76
C GLY A 148 -14.38 -53.40 16.84
N GLN A 149 -13.39 -53.76 17.65
CA GLN A 149 -12.88 -55.14 17.77
C GLN A 149 -13.45 -55.94 18.96
N VAL A 150 -14.38 -55.39 19.74
CA VAL A 150 -14.97 -56.13 20.87
C VAL A 150 -16.28 -56.80 20.44
N GLN A 151 -16.20 -58.05 19.97
CA GLN A 151 -17.39 -58.90 19.82
C GLN A 151 -17.98 -59.24 21.21
N PRO A 152 -19.31 -59.15 21.41
CA PRO A 152 -19.93 -59.53 22.66
C PRO A 152 -19.91 -61.06 22.80
N ARG A 153 -19.32 -61.58 23.88
CA ARG A 153 -19.49 -62.97 24.29
C ARG A 153 -20.90 -63.15 24.86
N HIS A 154 -21.76 -63.83 24.12
CA HIS A 154 -22.97 -64.43 24.67
C HIS A 154 -22.57 -65.59 25.59
N ASN A 155 -22.92 -65.51 26.86
CA ASN A 155 -22.98 -66.67 27.75
C ASN A 155 -24.46 -67.00 28.00
N GLY A 156 -24.84 -68.22 27.64
CA GLY A 156 -26.12 -68.85 28.00
C GLY A 156 -26.07 -69.50 29.38
#